data_AF-A0A662XQL5-F1
#
_entry.id   AF-A0A662XQL5-F1
#
_cell.length_a   1.000
_cell.length_b   1.000
_cell.length_c   1.000
_cell.angle_alpha   90.00
_cell.angle_beta   90.00
_cell.angle_gamma   90.00
#
_symmetry.space_group_name_H-M   'P 1'
#
loop_
_entity.id
_entity.type
_entity.pdbx_description
1 polymer ?
#
loop_
_entity_poly.entity_id
_entity_poly.type
_entity_poly.pdbx_seq_one_letter_code
_entity_poly.pdbx_strand_id
1 'polypeptide(L)'
;MDKLVVIDRMEDPLSMLLTPMTYEGLLDALVGVNHGVVTYEKDEEDAEDEEESGKCRKSSSASSAKDERGAATTQQKVVLNHMDSLYDEIRDVNFNLLISNQLVDIATDLATEVRGSSVGSSVDMPKDSQAAFQKVKALLAKAPHLVKKKRSLAHHLQLVQRIRELSTQLALRGCVETEMTIMSAGKSASSAAAKDVDRFLEEAILRDPPLNLYDVVKLLCLCSLVRGGLKPETLTWYRQQLCHTYGHQILPLLVQLEKLDLLSVENRFDFPRKRKQLVLMCGVLDDEDTRDPKDIHFMFPYTGYAPMSVRLLQDSLGMKFKALAKDPTSSMLSLGSGSGSNSDSRHSMAASTSEMPSVPGQRLDNSAATGGGRRSNVLVYYVGGVTVAELTAIRFLNQRQSEFTFFVAATSVCNGSRLLRAIY
;
A
#
# COMPACT_ATOMS: atom_id res chain seq x y z
N MET A 1 16.00 21.12 4.89
CA MET A 1 15.35 20.68 3.64
C MET A 1 16.05 21.40 2.51
N ASP A 2 16.55 20.65 1.53
CA ASP A 2 17.36 21.17 0.41
C ASP A 2 16.53 21.31 -0.88
N LYS A 3 15.48 20.49 -1.05
CA LYS A 3 14.52 20.59 -2.17
C LYS A 3 13.08 20.37 -1.68
N LEU A 4 12.12 20.94 -2.40
CA LEU A 4 10.68 20.69 -2.25
C LEU A 4 10.14 20.16 -3.58
N VAL A 5 9.45 19.03 -3.54
CA VAL A 5 8.70 18.48 -4.68
C VAL A 5 7.24 18.43 -4.29
N VAL A 6 6.39 19.10 -5.07
CA VAL A 6 4.93 19.08 -4.86
C VAL A 6 4.30 18.17 -5.89
N ILE A 7 3.48 17.23 -5.44
CA ILE A 7 2.79 16.25 -6.29
C ILE A 7 1.29 16.44 -6.10
N ASP A 8 0.58 16.72 -7.19
CA ASP A 8 -0.89 16.68 -7.21
C ASP A 8 -1.34 15.22 -7.33
N ARG A 9 -2.28 14.79 -6.48
CA ARG A 9 -2.86 13.45 -6.51
C ARG A 9 -3.43 13.08 -7.87
N MET A 10 -4.01 14.04 -8.59
CA MET A 10 -4.62 13.82 -9.90
C MET A 10 -3.57 13.56 -11.00
N GLU A 11 -2.28 13.80 -10.73
CA GLU A 11 -1.23 13.32 -11.64
C GLU A 11 -1.13 11.81 -11.66
N ASP A 12 -1.52 11.11 -10.59
CA ASP A 12 -1.49 9.65 -10.48
C ASP A 12 -2.72 9.09 -9.74
N PRO A 13 -3.93 9.11 -10.32
CA PRO A 13 -5.09 8.52 -9.67
C PRO A 13 -5.01 7.00 -9.54
N LEU A 14 -4.19 6.32 -10.36
CA LEU A 14 -4.08 4.86 -10.41
C LEU A 14 -3.59 4.25 -9.09
N SER A 15 -2.58 4.85 -8.47
CA SER A 15 -2.02 4.35 -7.21
C SER A 15 -3.05 4.26 -6.07
N MET A 16 -4.14 5.02 -6.11
CA MET A 16 -5.25 4.94 -5.14
C MET A 16 -6.25 3.83 -5.47
N LEU A 17 -6.40 3.51 -6.75
CA LEU A 17 -7.39 2.56 -7.26
C LEU A 17 -6.85 1.13 -7.36
N LEU A 18 -5.58 0.90 -7.05
CA LEU A 18 -5.01 -0.45 -7.04
C LEU A 18 -4.94 -0.99 -5.62
N THR A 19 -5.15 -2.28 -5.47
CA THR A 19 -5.05 -2.96 -4.18
C THR A 19 -3.58 -3.27 -3.86
N PRO A 20 -2.99 -2.65 -2.83
CA PRO A 20 -1.60 -2.93 -2.45
C PRO A 20 -1.47 -4.30 -1.77
N MET A 21 -0.28 -4.89 -1.78
CA MET A 21 -0.02 -6.20 -1.16
C MET A 21 0.97 -6.17 0.01
N THR A 22 1.40 -4.99 0.41
CA THR A 22 2.14 -4.79 1.67
C THR A 22 1.22 -4.96 2.87
N TYR A 23 1.75 -5.41 4.02
CA TYR A 23 0.97 -5.58 5.24
C TYR A 23 0.19 -4.32 5.66
N GLU A 24 0.86 -3.16 5.76
CA GLU A 24 0.20 -1.89 6.11
C GLU A 24 -0.81 -1.46 5.04
N GLY A 25 -0.50 -1.69 3.76
CA GLY A 25 -1.39 -1.37 2.65
C GLY A 25 -2.69 -2.18 2.68
N LEU A 26 -2.63 -3.49 2.91
CA LEU A 26 -3.81 -4.33 3.04
C LEU A 26 -4.59 -4.02 4.31
N LEU A 27 -3.89 -3.68 5.39
CA LEU A 27 -4.54 -3.26 6.63
C LEU A 27 -5.36 -1.98 6.41
N ASP A 28 -4.81 -0.98 5.72
CA ASP A 28 -5.53 0.25 5.39
C ASP A 28 -6.67 0.03 4.38
N ALA A 29 -6.47 -0.86 3.40
CA ALA A 29 -7.46 -1.12 2.36
C ALA A 29 -8.66 -1.95 2.85
N LEU A 30 -8.42 -2.97 3.69
CA LEU A 30 -9.45 -3.96 4.07
C LEU A 30 -10.01 -3.74 5.48
N VAL A 31 -9.15 -3.38 6.44
CA VAL A 31 -9.57 -3.21 7.85
C VAL A 31 -9.84 -1.73 8.15
N GLY A 32 -9.03 -0.83 7.58
CA GLY A 32 -9.10 0.61 7.75
C GLY A 32 -8.26 1.11 8.93
N VAL A 33 -7.27 1.96 8.64
CA VAL A 33 -6.36 2.52 9.65
C VAL A 33 -6.64 4.01 9.80
N ASN A 34 -7.28 4.43 10.90
CA ASN A 34 -7.63 5.84 11.09
C ASN A 34 -6.66 6.49 12.09
N HIS A 35 -5.87 7.46 11.61
CA HIS A 35 -4.87 8.18 12.42
C HIS A 35 -3.87 7.24 13.13
N GLY A 36 -3.46 6.16 12.46
CA GLY A 36 -2.60 5.14 13.05
C GLY A 36 -3.29 4.27 14.09
N VAL A 37 -4.62 4.26 14.16
CA VAL A 37 -5.39 3.39 15.05
C VAL A 37 -6.19 2.41 14.22
N VAL A 38 -6.09 1.13 14.59
CA VAL A 38 -6.90 0.04 14.04
C VAL A 38 -7.77 -0.52 15.14
N THR A 39 -9.00 -0.89 14.79
CA THR A 39 -9.92 -1.57 15.70
C THR A 39 -10.24 -2.94 15.13
N TYR A 40 -10.19 -3.97 15.97
CA TYR A 40 -10.61 -5.32 15.61
C TYR A 40 -11.47 -5.91 16.72
N GLU A 41 -12.31 -6.88 16.37
CA GLU A 41 -13.15 -7.60 17.32
C GLU A 41 -12.32 -8.72 17.95
N LYS A 42 -12.27 -8.78 19.28
CA LYS A 42 -11.62 -9.84 20.03
C LYS A 42 -12.68 -10.80 20.55
N ASP A 43 -12.51 -12.08 20.25
CA ASP A 43 -13.35 -13.15 20.81
C ASP A 43 -13.01 -13.35 22.30
N GLU A 44 -14.04 -13.54 23.13
CA GLU A 44 -13.91 -13.58 24.59
C GLU A 44 -13.02 -14.74 25.11
N GLU A 45 -12.79 -15.79 24.31
CA GLU A 45 -11.92 -16.91 24.67
C GLU A 45 -10.45 -16.50 24.90
N ASP A 46 -9.98 -15.41 24.26
CA ASP A 46 -8.63 -14.86 24.46
C ASP A 46 -8.56 -13.79 25.58
N ALA A 47 -9.68 -13.43 26.21
CA ALA A 47 -9.76 -12.39 27.24
C ALA A 47 -9.48 -12.90 28.66
N GLU A 48 -9.69 -14.20 28.91
CA GLU A 48 -9.49 -14.82 30.22
C GLU A 48 -8.01 -14.81 30.67
N ASP A 49 -7.06 -14.69 29.74
CA ASP A 49 -5.62 -14.65 30.02
C ASP A 49 -5.08 -13.25 30.45
N GLU A 50 -5.84 -12.16 30.27
CA GLU A 50 -5.39 -10.80 30.66
C GLU A 50 -5.92 -10.31 32.01
N GLU A 51 -6.93 -10.96 32.61
CA GLU A 51 -7.58 -10.50 33.85
C GLU A 51 -6.93 -10.97 35.17
N GLU A 52 -5.77 -11.62 35.16
CA GLU A 52 -5.10 -12.08 36.40
C GLU A 52 -4.14 -11.06 37.05
N SER A 53 -4.28 -9.76 36.77
CA SER A 53 -3.50 -8.73 37.49
C SER A 53 -4.29 -7.44 37.81
N GLY A 54 -4.96 -7.45 38.96
CA GLY A 54 -5.03 -6.27 39.83
C GLY A 54 -6.34 -5.46 39.91
N LYS A 55 -7.28 -5.93 40.76
CA LYS A 55 -8.22 -5.21 41.68
C LYS A 55 -8.99 -3.96 41.17
N CYS A 56 -10.27 -3.71 41.51
CA CYS A 56 -11.00 -3.99 42.75
C CYS A 56 -12.52 -3.91 42.52
N ARG A 57 -13.26 -4.84 43.13
CA ARG A 57 -14.72 -4.87 43.25
C ARG A 57 -15.28 -3.59 43.91
N LYS A 58 -16.31 -3.00 43.31
CA LYS A 58 -17.37 -2.29 44.04
C LYS A 58 -18.74 -2.79 43.58
N SER A 59 -19.47 -3.31 44.54
CA SER A 59 -20.83 -3.81 44.49
C SER A 59 -21.86 -2.68 44.53
N SER A 60 -22.91 -2.76 43.70
CA SER A 60 -24.29 -2.50 44.14
C SER A 60 -25.33 -2.88 43.07
N SER A 61 -26.07 -3.96 43.38
CA SER A 61 -27.52 -4.19 43.21
C SER A 61 -28.26 -3.91 41.88
N ALA A 62 -28.59 -5.02 41.20
CA ALA A 62 -29.93 -5.52 40.85
C ALA A 62 -30.92 -4.65 40.05
N SER A 63 -31.27 -5.09 38.83
CA SER A 63 -32.58 -5.69 38.55
C SER A 63 -32.64 -6.37 37.18
N SER A 64 -33.38 -7.47 37.17
CA SER A 64 -33.65 -8.49 36.15
C SER A 64 -34.17 -7.99 34.79
N ALA A 65 -33.63 -8.56 33.70
CA ALA A 65 -34.40 -8.94 32.51
C ALA A 65 -33.61 -10.01 31.74
N LYS A 66 -34.26 -11.13 31.43
CA LYS A 66 -33.77 -12.16 30.52
C LYS A 66 -33.88 -11.60 29.11
N ASP A 67 -32.79 -11.58 28.35
CA ASP A 67 -32.83 -11.68 26.89
C ASP A 67 -31.51 -12.22 26.34
N GLU A 68 -31.65 -12.83 25.17
CA GLU A 68 -30.82 -13.72 24.36
C GLU A 68 -29.29 -13.59 24.42
N ARG A 69 -28.60 -14.75 24.45
CA ARG A 69 -27.14 -14.89 24.34
C ARG A 69 -26.64 -14.44 22.95
N GLY A 70 -26.34 -13.15 22.81
CA GLY A 70 -25.35 -12.67 21.85
C GLY A 70 -23.96 -12.71 22.50
N ALA A 71 -22.98 -13.34 21.85
CA ALA A 71 -21.57 -13.23 22.28
C ALA A 71 -21.19 -11.74 22.31
N ALA A 72 -20.73 -11.25 23.47
CA ALA A 72 -20.34 -9.86 23.60
C ALA A 72 -18.95 -9.68 22.97
N THR A 73 -18.90 -9.39 21.66
CA THR A 73 -17.63 -9.10 20.99
C THR A 73 -17.03 -7.81 21.55
N THR A 74 -15.85 -7.90 22.16
CA THR A 74 -15.15 -6.72 22.69
C THR A 74 -14.30 -6.10 21.59
N GLN A 75 -14.53 -4.82 21.29
CA GLN A 75 -13.72 -4.10 20.30
C GLN A 75 -12.40 -3.65 20.91
N GLN A 76 -11.29 -4.16 20.37
CA GLN A 76 -9.95 -3.79 20.79
C GLN A 76 -9.36 -2.73 19.85
N LYS A 77 -8.81 -1.66 20.43
CA LYS A 77 -8.11 -0.60 19.71
C LYS A 77 -6.60 -0.75 19.85
N VAL A 78 -5.89 -0.73 18.73
CA VAL A 78 -4.43 -0.83 18.66
C VAL A 78 -3.86 0.38 17.92
N VAL A 79 -2.82 0.99 18.50
CA VAL A 79 -2.08 2.08 17.88
C VAL A 79 -0.88 1.50 17.14
N LEU A 80 -0.80 1.79 15.85
CA LEU A 80 0.24 1.38 14.93
C LEU A 80 1.17 2.57 14.67
N ASN A 81 2.40 2.47 15.17
CA ASN A 81 3.41 3.51 14.98
C ASN A 81 4.82 2.91 15.02
N HIS A 82 5.81 3.72 14.68
CA HIS A 82 7.22 3.35 14.67
C HIS A 82 7.81 3.05 16.08
N MET A 83 7.05 3.22 17.17
CA MET A 83 7.50 2.85 18.52
C MET A 83 7.32 1.35 18.80
N ASP A 84 6.64 0.64 17.91
CA ASP A 84 6.59 -0.81 17.88
C ASP A 84 7.63 -1.33 16.88
N SER A 85 8.68 -1.97 17.42
CA SER A 85 9.77 -2.53 16.60
C SER A 85 9.27 -3.63 15.68
N LEU A 86 8.30 -4.44 16.14
CA LEU A 86 7.73 -5.50 15.30
C LEU A 86 7.00 -4.90 14.11
N TYR A 87 6.20 -3.87 14.36
CA TYR A 87 5.47 -3.19 13.29
C TYR A 87 6.40 -2.53 12.26
N ASP A 88 7.50 -1.91 12.69
CA ASP A 88 8.48 -1.30 11.79
C ASP A 88 9.13 -2.33 10.85
N GLU A 89 9.32 -3.56 11.33
CA GLU A 89 9.87 -4.67 10.54
C GLU A 89 8.85 -5.26 9.54
N ILE A 90 7.58 -5.40 9.92
CA ILE A 90 6.57 -6.11 9.10
C ILE A 90 5.75 -5.21 8.18
N ARG A 91 5.62 -3.90 8.46
CA ARG A 91 4.66 -3.02 7.77
C ARG A 91 4.84 -2.94 6.26
N ASP A 92 6.10 -2.95 5.81
CA ASP A 92 6.51 -2.71 4.43
C ASP A 92 6.73 -4.03 3.66
N VAL A 93 6.51 -5.18 4.32
CA VAL A 93 6.71 -6.53 3.76
C VAL A 93 5.46 -6.98 2.99
N ASN A 94 5.69 -7.75 1.92
CA ASN A 94 4.62 -8.41 1.19
C ASN A 94 3.85 -9.39 2.09
N PHE A 95 2.52 -9.31 2.07
CA PHE A 95 1.66 -10.07 2.96
C PHE A 95 1.79 -11.59 2.83
N ASN A 96 2.00 -12.11 1.61
CA ASN A 96 2.15 -13.55 1.39
C ASN A 96 3.43 -14.07 2.04
N LEU A 97 4.54 -13.31 1.92
CA LEU A 97 5.82 -13.63 2.56
C LEU A 97 5.77 -13.50 4.09
N LEU A 98 5.01 -12.53 4.59
CA LEU A 98 4.81 -12.32 6.02
C LEU A 98 4.13 -13.53 6.67
N ILE A 99 3.06 -14.04 6.06
CA ILE A 99 2.31 -15.20 6.57
C ILE A 99 3.13 -16.49 6.43
N SER A 100 3.88 -16.66 5.34
CA SER A 100 4.53 -17.94 5.06
C SER A 100 5.74 -18.22 5.95
N ASN A 101 6.56 -17.19 6.22
CA ASN A 101 7.86 -17.38 6.87
C ASN A 101 8.04 -16.45 8.08
N GLN A 102 7.99 -15.13 7.88
CA GLN A 102 8.49 -14.17 8.87
C GLN A 102 7.74 -14.21 10.20
N LEU A 103 6.42 -14.37 10.20
CA LEU A 103 5.65 -14.38 11.45
C LEU A 103 5.94 -15.64 12.29
N VAL A 104 6.23 -16.77 11.63
CA VAL A 104 6.64 -18.01 12.28
C VAL A 104 8.04 -17.83 12.88
N ASP A 105 8.98 -17.29 12.11
CA ASP A 105 10.34 -17.03 12.58
C ASP A 105 10.33 -16.11 13.81
N ILE A 106 9.62 -14.98 13.73
CA ILE A 106 9.47 -14.01 14.84
C ILE A 106 8.84 -14.67 16.08
N ALA A 107 7.81 -15.51 15.90
CA ALA A 107 7.18 -16.22 17.01
C ALA A 107 8.12 -17.24 17.66
N THR A 108 8.89 -17.98 16.85
CA THR A 108 9.86 -18.96 17.35
C THR A 108 11.03 -18.29 18.08
N ASP A 109 11.55 -17.18 17.54
CA ASP A 109 12.59 -16.37 18.17
C ASP A 109 12.10 -15.81 19.51
N LEU A 110 10.89 -15.27 19.56
CA LEU A 110 10.30 -14.80 20.81
C LEU A 110 10.14 -15.94 21.83
N ALA A 111 9.68 -17.13 21.39
CA ALA A 111 9.54 -18.28 22.28
C ALA A 111 10.89 -18.78 22.81
N THR A 112 11.97 -18.71 22.02
CA THR A 112 13.33 -19.04 22.50
C THR A 112 13.87 -17.98 23.45
N GLU A 113 13.58 -16.70 23.25
CA GLU A 113 13.98 -15.62 24.15
C GLU A 113 13.24 -15.67 25.49
N VAL A 114 11.94 -15.98 25.47
CA VAL A 114 11.13 -16.25 26.67
C VAL A 114 11.64 -17.48 27.41
N ARG A 115 11.87 -18.60 26.71
CA ARG A 115 12.41 -19.82 27.32
C ARG A 115 13.82 -19.63 27.88
N GLY A 116 14.69 -18.96 27.13
CA GLY A 116 16.06 -18.64 27.55
C GLY A 116 16.10 -17.70 28.76
N SER A 117 15.08 -16.86 28.92
CA SER A 117 14.85 -16.05 30.12
C SER A 117 14.23 -16.84 31.27
N SER A 118 13.54 -17.96 30.98
CA SER A 118 12.87 -18.84 31.95
C SER A 118 13.64 -20.12 32.30
N VAL A 119 14.86 -20.36 31.78
CA VAL A 119 15.70 -21.49 32.21
C VAL A 119 16.28 -21.22 33.60
N GLY A 120 15.46 -21.47 34.62
CA GLY A 120 15.79 -22.50 35.60
C GLY A 120 15.16 -23.79 35.09
N SER A 121 15.93 -24.71 34.54
CA SER A 121 16.21 -25.98 35.21
C SER A 121 17.46 -26.62 34.60
N SER A 122 18.43 -26.91 35.47
CA SER A 122 19.49 -27.92 35.35
C SER A 122 20.74 -27.70 34.48
N VAL A 123 21.36 -26.50 34.38
CA VAL A 123 22.82 -26.40 34.11
C VAL A 123 23.44 -25.16 34.79
N ASP A 124 24.32 -25.40 35.76
CA ASP A 124 25.36 -24.53 36.34
C ASP A 124 24.99 -23.08 36.74
N MET A 125 24.53 -22.90 37.99
CA MET A 125 24.55 -21.59 38.65
C MET A 125 26.01 -21.22 38.99
N PRO A 126 26.51 -20.02 38.63
CA PRO A 126 27.80 -19.55 39.12
C PRO A 126 27.78 -19.56 40.66
N LYS A 127 28.83 -20.10 41.29
CA LYS A 127 28.98 -20.09 42.76
C LYS A 127 29.05 -18.66 43.34
N ASP A 128 29.24 -17.65 42.48
CA ASP A 128 29.25 -16.24 42.85
C ASP A 128 27.84 -15.61 42.90
N SER A 129 27.39 -15.32 44.12
CA SER A 129 26.11 -14.66 44.43
C SER A 129 25.91 -13.31 43.70
N GLN A 130 27.00 -12.55 43.47
CA GLN A 130 26.93 -11.29 42.71
C GLN A 130 26.63 -11.50 41.22
N ALA A 131 27.24 -12.51 40.57
CA ALA A 131 27.00 -12.80 39.16
C ALA A 131 25.56 -13.30 38.94
N ALA A 132 25.05 -14.11 39.87
CA ALA A 132 23.64 -14.52 39.89
C ALA A 132 22.69 -13.33 40.05
N PHE A 133 22.97 -12.40 40.98
CA PHE A 133 22.15 -11.21 41.19
C PHE A 133 22.16 -10.27 39.97
N GLN A 134 23.31 -10.07 39.33
CA GLN A 134 23.38 -9.27 38.10
C GLN A 134 22.60 -9.90 36.95
N LYS A 135 22.61 -11.23 36.82
CA LYS A 135 21.83 -11.96 35.82
C LYS A 135 20.32 -11.83 36.08
N VAL A 136 19.87 -11.95 37.33
CA VAL A 136 18.47 -11.72 37.73
C VAL A 136 18.04 -10.26 37.48
N LYS A 137 18.89 -9.28 37.82
CA LYS A 137 18.62 -7.86 37.54
C LYS A 137 18.50 -7.57 36.03
N ALA A 138 19.34 -8.21 35.22
CA ALA A 138 19.28 -8.10 33.76
C ALA A 138 18.01 -8.74 33.18
N LEU A 139 17.57 -9.88 33.71
CA LEU A 139 16.31 -10.52 33.31
C LEU A 139 15.09 -9.68 33.68
N LEU A 140 15.05 -9.12 34.90
CA LEU A 140 13.97 -8.23 35.33
C LEU A 140 13.87 -6.97 34.47
N ALA A 141 15.01 -6.44 34.02
CA ALA A 141 15.05 -5.30 33.11
C ALA A 141 14.53 -5.64 31.69
N LYS A 142 14.70 -6.88 31.23
CA LYS A 142 14.23 -7.35 29.90
C LYS A 142 12.78 -7.79 29.89
N ALA A 143 12.24 -8.25 31.02
CA ALA A 143 10.85 -8.71 31.15
C ALA A 143 9.79 -7.76 30.56
N PRO A 144 9.77 -6.43 30.84
CA PRO A 144 8.74 -5.54 30.31
C PRO A 144 8.80 -5.42 28.77
N HIS A 145 10.02 -5.44 28.20
CA HIS A 145 10.21 -5.40 26.75
C HIS A 145 9.63 -6.66 26.09
N LEU A 146 9.91 -7.83 26.67
CA LEU A 146 9.43 -9.11 26.18
C LEU A 146 7.90 -9.22 26.24
N VAL A 147 7.28 -8.72 27.31
CA VAL A 147 5.82 -8.64 27.46
C VAL A 147 5.22 -7.73 26.40
N LYS A 148 5.81 -6.56 26.16
CA LYS A 148 5.37 -5.64 25.09
C LYS A 148 5.46 -6.30 23.71
N LYS A 149 6.57 -7.00 23.41
CA LYS A 149 6.77 -7.71 22.14
C LYS A 149 5.78 -8.86 21.96
N LYS A 150 5.50 -9.64 23.03
CA LYS A 150 4.46 -10.69 23.02
C LYS A 150 3.07 -10.12 22.74
N ARG A 151 2.71 -9.02 23.40
CA ARG A 151 1.43 -8.34 23.21
C ARG A 151 1.28 -7.79 21.79
N SER A 152 2.33 -7.11 21.27
CA SER A 152 2.37 -6.63 19.89
C SER A 152 2.18 -7.77 18.89
N LEU A 153 2.90 -8.88 19.06
CA LEU A 153 2.77 -10.07 18.20
C LEU A 153 1.34 -10.63 18.22
N ALA A 154 0.71 -10.72 19.39
CA ALA A 154 -0.67 -11.17 19.50
C ALA A 154 -1.64 -10.26 18.73
N HIS A 155 -1.50 -8.94 18.83
CA HIS A 155 -2.30 -8.00 18.04
C HIS A 155 -2.09 -8.19 16.53
N HIS A 156 -0.83 -8.32 16.09
CA HIS A 156 -0.53 -8.51 14.68
C HIS A 156 -1.01 -9.84 14.12
N LEU A 157 -0.99 -10.92 14.91
CA LEU A 157 -1.58 -12.22 14.54
C LEU A 157 -3.09 -12.09 14.27
N GLN A 158 -3.82 -11.42 15.16
CA GLN A 158 -5.27 -11.18 14.99
C GLN A 158 -5.56 -10.33 13.74
N LEU A 159 -4.77 -9.28 13.51
CA LEU A 159 -4.90 -8.45 12.31
C LEU A 159 -4.57 -9.22 11.03
N VAL A 160 -3.54 -10.07 11.04
CA VAL A 160 -3.19 -10.92 9.90
C VAL A 160 -4.31 -11.92 9.60
N GLN A 161 -4.90 -12.54 10.63
CA GLN A 161 -6.05 -13.42 10.48
C GLN A 161 -7.22 -12.67 9.86
N ARG A 162 -7.53 -11.47 10.33
CA ARG A 162 -8.61 -10.66 9.79
C ARG A 162 -8.39 -10.28 8.33
N ILE A 163 -7.18 -9.85 7.97
CA ILE A 163 -6.81 -9.58 6.57
C ILE A 163 -6.99 -10.85 5.74
N ARG A 164 -6.57 -12.01 6.25
CA ARG A 164 -6.71 -13.30 5.55
C ARG A 164 -8.16 -13.63 5.26
N GLU A 165 -9.05 -13.52 6.24
CA GLU A 165 -10.50 -13.75 6.09
C GLU A 165 -11.13 -12.83 5.03
N LEU A 166 -10.76 -11.55 5.02
CA LEU A 166 -11.26 -10.60 4.03
C LEU A 166 -10.64 -10.87 2.64
N SER A 167 -9.38 -11.30 2.59
CA SER A 167 -8.64 -11.55 1.34
C SER A 167 -9.10 -12.80 0.58
N THR A 168 -9.65 -13.79 1.29
CA THR A 168 -10.17 -15.02 0.69
C THR A 168 -11.59 -14.88 0.17
N GLN A 169 -12.26 -13.75 0.43
CA GLN A 169 -13.58 -13.47 -0.11
C GLN A 169 -13.53 -13.44 -1.63
N LEU A 170 -14.42 -14.22 -2.26
CA LEU A 170 -14.48 -14.36 -3.71
C LEU A 170 -14.68 -13.00 -4.41
N ALA A 171 -15.42 -12.09 -3.76
CA ALA A 171 -15.62 -10.73 -4.23
C ALA A 171 -14.31 -9.96 -4.39
N LEU A 172 -13.45 -9.93 -3.36
CA LEU A 172 -12.18 -9.22 -3.41
C LEU A 172 -11.21 -9.87 -4.40
N ARG A 173 -11.16 -11.21 -4.43
CA ARG A 173 -10.34 -11.93 -5.42
C ARG A 173 -10.70 -11.57 -6.85
N GLY A 174 -11.99 -11.58 -7.17
CA GLY A 174 -12.48 -11.15 -8.48
C GLY A 174 -12.11 -9.69 -8.80
N CYS A 175 -12.18 -8.79 -7.82
CA CYS A 175 -11.71 -7.41 -7.99
C CYS A 175 -10.22 -7.34 -8.33
N VAL A 176 -9.35 -8.01 -7.56
CA VAL A 176 -7.90 -7.98 -7.76
C VAL A 176 -7.48 -8.62 -9.09
N GLU A 177 -8.12 -9.74 -9.47
CA GLU A 177 -7.91 -10.37 -10.78
C GLU A 177 -8.34 -9.44 -11.93
N THR A 178 -9.44 -8.72 -11.74
CA THR A 178 -9.91 -7.72 -12.70
C THR A 178 -8.96 -6.53 -12.78
N GLU A 179 -8.44 -6.02 -11.64
CA GLU A 179 -7.40 -4.98 -11.60
C GLU A 179 -6.16 -5.41 -12.41
N MET A 180 -5.68 -6.63 -12.19
CA MET A 180 -4.54 -7.21 -12.94
C MET A 180 -4.83 -7.28 -14.43
N THR A 181 -6.03 -7.72 -14.81
CA THR A 181 -6.42 -7.87 -16.21
C THR A 181 -6.55 -6.51 -16.91
N ILE A 182 -7.16 -5.51 -16.25
CA ILE A 182 -7.26 -4.14 -16.75
C ILE A 182 -5.87 -3.57 -17.01
N MET A 183 -4.99 -3.66 -16.01
CA MET A 183 -3.63 -3.15 -16.13
C MET A 183 -2.89 -3.89 -17.25
N SER A 184 -2.96 -5.21 -17.33
CA SER A 184 -2.26 -5.97 -18.37
C SER A 184 -2.78 -5.70 -19.80
N ALA A 185 -4.10 -5.59 -19.99
CA ALA A 185 -4.73 -5.37 -21.30
C ALA A 185 -4.45 -3.97 -21.89
N GLY A 186 -4.20 -2.97 -21.04
CA GLY A 186 -3.91 -1.60 -21.48
C GLY A 186 -5.05 -0.97 -22.29
N LYS A 187 -4.73 -0.33 -23.42
CA LYS A 187 -5.70 0.43 -24.24
C LYS A 187 -6.64 -0.45 -25.09
N SER A 188 -6.34 -1.74 -25.24
CA SER A 188 -7.04 -2.60 -26.22
C SER A 188 -8.40 -3.06 -25.70
N ALA A 189 -9.45 -2.28 -25.99
CA ALA A 189 -10.84 -2.60 -25.65
C ALA A 189 -11.42 -3.80 -26.46
N SER A 190 -10.75 -4.26 -27.53
CA SER A 190 -11.21 -5.38 -28.35
C SER A 190 -10.56 -6.73 -27.98
N SER A 191 -9.60 -6.73 -27.05
CA SER A 191 -8.92 -7.94 -26.59
C SER A 191 -9.87 -8.87 -25.83
N ALA A 192 -9.59 -10.19 -25.83
CA ALA A 192 -10.36 -11.16 -25.04
C ALA A 192 -10.36 -10.77 -23.55
N ALA A 193 -9.20 -10.39 -23.02
CA ALA A 193 -9.04 -9.90 -21.66
C ALA A 193 -9.93 -8.67 -21.35
N ALA A 194 -10.06 -7.72 -22.27
CA ALA A 194 -10.95 -6.57 -22.07
C ALA A 194 -12.43 -6.97 -22.02
N LYS A 195 -12.83 -7.95 -22.84
CA LYS A 195 -14.20 -8.50 -22.79
C LYS A 195 -14.48 -9.27 -21.50
N ASP A 196 -13.48 -9.98 -20.98
CA ASP A 196 -13.59 -10.68 -19.69
C ASP A 196 -13.78 -9.69 -18.54
N VAL A 197 -13.05 -8.58 -18.56
CA VAL A 197 -13.24 -7.47 -17.61
C VAL A 197 -14.64 -6.88 -17.71
N ASP A 198 -15.10 -6.58 -18.93
CA ASP A 198 -16.41 -5.98 -19.14
C ASP A 198 -17.51 -6.94 -18.63
N ARG A 199 -17.41 -8.24 -18.95
CA ARG A 199 -18.30 -9.29 -18.43
C ARG A 199 -18.31 -9.34 -16.90
N PHE A 200 -17.14 -9.34 -16.26
CA PHE A 200 -17.07 -9.35 -14.80
C PHE A 200 -17.74 -8.12 -14.19
N LEU A 201 -17.55 -6.92 -14.78
CA LEU A 201 -18.20 -5.69 -14.31
C LEU A 201 -19.72 -5.77 -14.44
N GLU A 202 -20.24 -6.31 -15.54
CA GLU A 202 -21.68 -6.52 -15.73
C GLU A 202 -22.23 -7.50 -14.68
N GLU A 203 -21.57 -8.65 -14.49
CA GLU A 203 -21.93 -9.64 -13.48
C GLU A 203 -21.84 -9.05 -12.06
N ALA A 204 -20.85 -8.22 -11.76
CA ALA A 204 -20.67 -7.59 -10.46
C ALA A 204 -21.82 -6.63 -10.09
N ILE A 205 -22.42 -5.97 -11.09
CA ILE A 205 -23.56 -5.05 -10.93
C ILE A 205 -24.89 -5.80 -10.88
N LEU A 206 -25.02 -6.89 -11.64
CA LEU A 206 -26.30 -7.59 -11.85
C LEU A 206 -26.51 -8.81 -10.93
N ARG A 207 -25.45 -9.32 -10.28
CA ARG A 207 -25.56 -10.45 -9.35
C ARG A 207 -26.37 -10.11 -8.09
N ASP A 208 -26.90 -11.14 -7.43
CA ASP A 208 -27.62 -11.03 -6.15
C ASP A 208 -26.88 -11.83 -5.06
N PRO A 209 -26.32 -11.19 -4.00
CA PRO A 209 -26.25 -9.74 -3.76
C PRO A 209 -25.17 -9.05 -4.64
N PRO A 210 -25.39 -7.79 -5.05
CA PRO A 210 -24.45 -7.06 -5.89
C PRO A 210 -23.11 -6.83 -5.17
N LEU A 211 -22.06 -6.58 -5.94
CA LEU A 211 -20.76 -6.19 -5.37
C LEU A 211 -20.89 -4.84 -4.64
N ASN A 212 -19.97 -4.53 -3.74
CA ASN A 212 -19.98 -3.22 -3.09
C ASN A 212 -19.86 -2.09 -4.13
N LEU A 213 -20.67 -1.04 -3.99
CA LEU A 213 -20.69 0.10 -4.90
C LEU A 213 -19.29 0.68 -5.14
N TYR A 214 -18.52 0.86 -4.05
CA TYR A 214 -17.20 1.48 -4.14
C TYR A 214 -16.21 0.60 -4.92
N ASP A 215 -16.30 -0.72 -4.81
CA ASP A 215 -15.45 -1.64 -5.56
C ASP A 215 -15.77 -1.59 -7.07
N VAL A 216 -17.05 -1.60 -7.43
CA VAL A 216 -17.48 -1.48 -8.83
C VAL A 216 -17.03 -0.15 -9.43
N VAL A 217 -17.29 0.95 -8.73
CA VAL A 217 -16.92 2.30 -9.19
C VAL A 217 -15.40 2.44 -9.31
N LYS A 218 -14.64 1.88 -8.37
CA LYS A 218 -13.16 1.84 -8.41
C LYS A 218 -12.67 1.13 -9.67
N LEU A 219 -13.21 -0.05 -9.99
CA LEU A 219 -12.84 -0.80 -11.20
C LEU A 219 -13.24 -0.05 -12.49
N LEU A 220 -14.40 0.60 -12.51
CA LEU A 220 -14.84 1.43 -13.65
C LEU A 220 -13.92 2.63 -13.89
N CYS A 221 -13.50 3.32 -12.81
CA CYS A 221 -12.54 4.42 -12.90
C CYS A 221 -11.19 3.92 -13.41
N LEU A 222 -10.73 2.76 -12.92
CA LEU A 222 -9.49 2.13 -13.39
C LEU A 222 -9.55 1.80 -14.89
N CYS A 223 -10.67 1.23 -15.36
CA CYS A 223 -10.93 1.00 -16.79
C CYS A 223 -10.86 2.29 -17.60
N SER A 224 -11.53 3.36 -17.15
CA SER A 224 -11.52 4.65 -17.84
C SER A 224 -10.10 5.22 -17.95
N LEU A 225 -9.33 5.23 -16.87
CA LEU A 225 -7.97 5.75 -16.85
C LEU A 225 -6.99 4.95 -17.73
N VAL A 226 -7.06 3.61 -17.69
CA VAL A 226 -6.14 2.76 -18.45
C VAL A 226 -6.46 2.73 -19.95
N ARG A 227 -7.75 2.79 -20.31
CA ARG A 227 -8.22 2.79 -21.71
C ARG A 227 -8.19 4.18 -22.35
N GLY A 228 -8.06 5.25 -21.57
CA GLY A 228 -8.11 6.64 -22.04
C GLY A 228 -9.54 7.15 -22.26
N GLY A 229 -10.50 6.62 -21.50
CA GLY A 229 -11.93 6.92 -21.60
C GLY A 229 -12.79 5.70 -21.95
N LEU A 230 -14.10 5.86 -21.80
CA LEU A 230 -15.11 4.87 -22.17
C LEU A 230 -15.99 5.38 -23.32
N LYS A 231 -16.51 4.49 -24.15
CA LYS A 231 -17.44 4.89 -25.21
C LYS A 231 -18.71 5.54 -24.62
N PRO A 232 -19.31 6.56 -25.26
CA PRO A 232 -20.50 7.25 -24.74
C PRO A 232 -21.67 6.31 -24.40
N GLU A 233 -21.93 5.33 -25.28
CA GLU A 233 -23.00 4.34 -25.10
C GLU A 233 -22.73 3.45 -23.88
N THR A 234 -21.50 2.95 -23.76
CA THR A 234 -21.06 2.12 -22.63
C THR A 234 -21.13 2.88 -21.32
N LEU A 235 -20.69 4.14 -21.30
CA LEU A 235 -20.74 4.98 -20.10
C LEU A 235 -22.20 5.25 -19.67
N THR A 236 -23.08 5.52 -20.64
CA THR A 236 -24.51 5.72 -20.38
C THR A 236 -25.15 4.44 -19.82
N TRP A 237 -24.79 3.28 -20.36
CA TRP A 237 -25.24 1.99 -19.88
C TRP A 237 -24.82 1.75 -18.41
N TYR A 238 -23.54 1.95 -18.08
CA TYR A 238 -23.07 1.80 -16.70
C TYR A 238 -23.78 2.75 -15.74
N ARG A 239 -24.00 4.02 -16.12
CA ARG A 239 -24.76 4.98 -15.29
C ARG A 239 -26.16 4.48 -14.99
N GLN A 240 -26.86 3.97 -16.00
CA GLN A 240 -28.22 3.43 -15.83
C GLN A 240 -28.22 2.20 -14.92
N GLN A 241 -27.33 1.23 -15.15
CA GLN A 241 -27.28 0.00 -14.34
C GLN A 241 -26.92 0.28 -12.89
N LEU A 242 -25.94 1.17 -12.64
CA LEU A 242 -25.59 1.56 -11.28
C LEU A 242 -26.78 2.21 -10.56
N CYS A 243 -27.56 3.07 -11.24
CA CYS A 243 -28.76 3.67 -10.65
C CYS A 243 -29.87 2.66 -10.37
N HIS A 244 -30.02 1.64 -11.22
CA HIS A 244 -30.99 0.58 -11.02
C HIS A 244 -30.62 -0.35 -9.84
N THR A 245 -29.35 -0.72 -9.71
CA THR A 245 -28.87 -1.64 -8.67
C THR A 245 -28.71 -0.95 -7.31
N TYR A 246 -28.07 0.24 -7.27
CA TYR A 246 -27.70 0.91 -6.02
C TYR A 246 -28.60 2.12 -5.67
N GLY A 247 -29.54 2.45 -6.56
CA GLY A 247 -30.45 3.58 -6.41
C GLY A 247 -29.90 4.91 -6.93
N HIS A 248 -30.79 5.88 -7.12
CA HIS A 248 -30.47 7.20 -7.69
C HIS A 248 -29.64 8.11 -6.77
N GLN A 249 -29.39 7.69 -5.53
CA GLN A 249 -28.60 8.46 -4.56
C GLN A 249 -27.13 8.59 -4.98
N ILE A 250 -26.65 7.74 -5.90
CA ILE A 250 -25.28 7.75 -6.41
C ILE A 250 -25.01 8.79 -7.50
N LEU A 251 -26.04 9.47 -8.01
CA LEU A 251 -25.89 10.43 -9.11
C LEU A 251 -24.89 11.56 -8.80
N PRO A 252 -24.88 12.18 -7.60
CA PRO A 252 -23.88 13.20 -7.26
C PRO A 252 -22.44 12.67 -7.37
N LEU A 253 -22.19 11.45 -6.89
CA LEU A 253 -20.89 10.79 -7.00
C LEU A 253 -20.49 10.60 -8.47
N LEU A 254 -21.39 10.11 -9.32
CA LEU A 254 -21.11 9.94 -10.75
C LEU A 254 -20.76 11.26 -11.44
N VAL A 255 -21.46 12.35 -11.09
CA VAL A 255 -21.18 13.69 -11.62
C VAL A 255 -19.81 14.21 -11.16
N GLN A 256 -19.42 13.98 -9.91
CA GLN A 256 -18.11 14.39 -9.41
C GLN A 256 -16.98 13.57 -10.05
N LEU A 257 -17.17 12.26 -10.26
CA LEU A 257 -16.19 11.41 -10.94
C LEU A 257 -15.93 11.86 -12.39
N GLU A 258 -16.97 12.31 -13.08
CA GLU A 258 -16.85 12.89 -14.42
C GLU A 258 -16.10 14.24 -14.38
N LYS A 259 -16.40 15.09 -13.39
CA LYS A 259 -15.68 16.37 -13.19
C LYS A 259 -14.18 16.18 -12.89
N LEU A 260 -13.83 15.12 -12.17
CA LEU A 260 -12.46 14.76 -11.84
C LEU A 260 -11.75 14.01 -12.98
N ASP A 261 -12.42 13.79 -14.12
CA ASP A 261 -11.90 13.01 -15.26
C ASP A 261 -11.52 11.57 -14.86
N LEU A 262 -12.11 11.04 -13.79
CA LEU A 262 -11.93 9.64 -13.35
C LEU A 262 -12.85 8.69 -14.11
N LEU A 263 -14.02 9.19 -14.53
CA LEU A 263 -14.99 8.45 -15.31
C LEU A 263 -15.52 9.33 -16.45
N SER A 264 -14.79 9.34 -17.56
CA SER A 264 -15.05 10.21 -18.71
C SER A 264 -15.07 9.47 -20.05
N VAL A 265 -15.61 10.13 -21.08
CA VAL A 265 -15.64 9.62 -22.45
C VAL A 265 -14.25 9.67 -23.09
N GLU A 266 -13.55 10.78 -22.89
CA GLU A 266 -12.16 10.97 -23.28
C GLU A 266 -11.40 11.45 -22.05
N ASN A 267 -10.35 10.73 -21.70
CA ASN A 267 -9.56 11.03 -20.51
C ASN A 267 -8.25 11.73 -20.89
N ARG A 268 -7.91 12.82 -20.21
CA ARG A 268 -6.62 13.52 -20.42
C ARG A 268 -5.42 12.71 -19.90
N PHE A 269 -5.68 11.73 -19.05
CA PHE A 269 -4.69 10.82 -18.51
C PHE A 269 -4.19 9.83 -19.57
N ASP A 270 -3.12 10.18 -20.28
CA ASP A 270 -2.48 9.31 -21.27
C ASP A 270 -1.59 8.23 -20.62
N PHE A 271 -2.25 7.24 -20.03
CA PHE A 271 -1.57 6.11 -19.38
C PHE A 271 -0.63 5.33 -20.31
N PRO A 272 -0.99 4.97 -21.56
CA PRO A 272 -0.10 4.21 -22.44
C PRO A 272 1.24 4.90 -22.71
N ARG A 273 1.24 6.23 -22.85
CA ARG A 273 2.48 7.01 -23.00
C ARG A 273 3.28 7.05 -21.70
N LYS A 274 2.64 7.40 -20.58
CA LYS A 274 3.30 7.46 -19.26
C LYS A 274 3.86 6.09 -18.84
N ARG A 275 3.14 4.99 -19.14
CA ARG A 275 3.57 3.60 -18.91
C ARG A 275 4.94 3.32 -19.51
N LYS A 276 5.16 3.69 -20.77
CA LYS A 276 6.43 3.45 -21.48
C LYS A 276 7.54 4.39 -21.01
N GLN A 277 7.20 5.67 -20.84
CA GLN A 277 8.17 6.70 -20.44
C GLN A 277 8.74 6.45 -19.04
N LEU A 278 7.88 6.03 -18.09
CA LEU A 278 8.23 5.90 -16.68
C LEU A 278 8.39 4.45 -16.23
N VAL A 279 8.36 3.49 -17.17
CA VAL A 279 8.50 2.05 -16.90
C VAL A 279 7.59 1.62 -15.74
N LEU A 280 6.30 1.93 -15.89
CA LEU A 280 5.31 1.76 -14.82
C LEU A 280 4.92 0.30 -14.59
N MET A 281 5.25 -0.58 -15.53
CA MET A 281 4.88 -2.00 -15.47
C MET A 281 6.13 -2.88 -15.57
N CYS A 282 6.14 -3.99 -14.85
CA CYS A 282 7.14 -5.06 -15.01
C CYS A 282 6.50 -6.45 -15.20
N GLY A 283 5.18 -6.53 -15.31
CA GLY A 283 4.43 -7.79 -15.25
C GLY A 283 4.32 -8.32 -13.82
N VAL A 284 3.64 -9.46 -13.67
CA VAL A 284 3.45 -10.12 -12.37
C VAL A 284 4.79 -10.48 -11.78
N LEU A 285 4.99 -10.16 -10.50
CA LEU A 285 6.19 -10.51 -9.76
C LEU A 285 6.04 -11.88 -9.10
N ASP A 286 7.09 -12.68 -9.20
CA ASP A 286 7.20 -13.97 -8.50
C ASP A 286 7.56 -13.73 -7.02
N ASP A 287 7.30 -14.70 -6.15
CA ASP A 287 7.56 -14.60 -4.70
C ASP A 287 9.04 -14.25 -4.41
N GLU A 288 9.99 -14.79 -5.18
CA GLU A 288 11.42 -14.48 -5.08
C GLU A 288 11.73 -13.00 -5.37
N ASP A 289 11.10 -12.43 -6.39
CA ASP A 289 11.28 -11.02 -6.76
C ASP A 289 10.67 -10.08 -5.70
N THR A 290 9.65 -10.54 -4.98
CA THR A 290 9.06 -9.80 -3.85
C THR A 290 9.85 -9.92 -2.55
N ARG A 291 10.66 -10.97 -2.39
CA ARG A 291 11.48 -11.21 -1.19
C ARG A 291 12.71 -10.31 -1.16
N ASP A 292 13.38 -10.12 -2.29
CA ASP A 292 14.46 -9.14 -2.45
C ASP A 292 14.09 -8.11 -3.55
N PRO A 293 13.24 -7.12 -3.20
CA PRO A 293 12.76 -6.16 -4.17
C PRO A 293 13.90 -5.29 -4.69
N LYS A 294 14.08 -5.29 -6.02
CA LYS A 294 15.08 -4.45 -6.72
C LYS A 294 14.55 -3.06 -7.05
N ASP A 295 13.23 -2.92 -7.15
CA ASP A 295 12.55 -1.71 -7.57
C ASP A 295 11.18 -1.59 -6.88
N ILE A 296 10.54 -0.43 -6.98
CA ILE A 296 9.29 -0.08 -6.29
C ILE A 296 8.04 -0.85 -6.77
N HIS A 297 8.16 -1.70 -7.80
CA HIS A 297 7.03 -2.50 -8.31
C HIS A 297 6.50 -3.52 -7.30
N PHE A 298 7.29 -3.90 -6.29
CA PHE A 298 6.88 -4.86 -5.26
C PHE A 298 5.67 -4.43 -4.42
N MET A 299 5.27 -3.16 -4.49
CA MET A 299 4.06 -2.63 -3.87
C MET A 299 2.78 -3.29 -4.41
N PHE A 300 2.79 -3.54 -5.72
CA PHE A 300 1.66 -4.09 -6.46
C PHE A 300 2.14 -5.32 -7.27
N PRO A 301 2.49 -6.44 -6.61
CA PRO A 301 3.09 -7.60 -7.25
C PRO A 301 2.18 -8.26 -8.29
N TYR A 302 0.86 -8.23 -8.08
CA TYR A 302 -0.10 -8.82 -9.02
C TYR A 302 -0.26 -8.03 -10.29
N THR A 303 -0.27 -6.70 -10.21
CA THR A 303 -0.37 -5.85 -11.41
C THR A 303 1.01 -5.54 -11.98
N GLY A 304 2.08 -5.70 -11.19
CA GLY A 304 3.44 -5.28 -11.56
C GLY A 304 3.56 -3.78 -11.70
N TYR A 305 2.72 -3.00 -11.04
CA TYR A 305 2.65 -1.55 -11.19
C TYR A 305 3.61 -0.84 -10.24
N ALA A 306 4.36 0.14 -10.75
CA ALA A 306 5.13 1.09 -9.95
C ALA A 306 4.32 2.38 -9.77
N PRO A 307 4.12 2.87 -8.52
CA PRO A 307 3.43 4.13 -8.28
C PRO A 307 4.01 5.27 -9.13
N MET A 308 3.18 5.86 -9.98
CA MET A 308 3.66 6.84 -10.94
C MET A 308 4.10 8.13 -10.26
N SER A 309 3.46 8.53 -9.16
CA SER A 309 3.89 9.66 -8.34
C SER A 309 5.36 9.53 -7.89
N VAL A 310 5.76 8.32 -7.48
CA VAL A 310 7.12 8.01 -7.02
C VAL A 310 8.09 7.94 -8.21
N ARG A 311 7.65 7.46 -9.38
CA ARG A 311 8.45 7.52 -10.61
C ARG A 311 8.69 8.94 -11.10
N LEU A 312 7.67 9.81 -11.04
CA LEU A 312 7.81 11.22 -11.37
C LEU A 312 8.79 11.91 -10.40
N LEU A 313 8.74 11.56 -9.11
CA LEU A 313 9.74 12.00 -8.14
C LEU A 313 11.16 11.56 -8.54
N GLN A 314 11.35 10.27 -8.88
CA GLN A 314 12.64 9.76 -9.34
C GLN A 314 13.15 10.50 -10.59
N ASP A 315 12.30 10.68 -11.61
CA ASP A 315 12.63 11.37 -12.85
C ASP A 315 12.99 12.84 -12.62
N SER A 316 12.22 13.55 -11.78
CA SER A 316 12.47 14.96 -11.42
C SER A 316 13.81 15.19 -10.73
N LEU A 317 14.34 14.16 -10.06
CA LEU A 317 15.62 14.20 -9.35
C LEU A 317 16.76 13.60 -10.17
N GLY A 318 16.50 13.13 -11.39
CA GLY A 318 17.48 12.51 -12.27
C GLY A 318 17.89 11.10 -11.83
N MET A 319 17.11 10.44 -10.98
CA MET A 319 17.37 9.08 -10.54
C MET A 319 17.13 8.10 -11.69
N LYS A 320 18.11 7.26 -11.99
CA LYS A 320 17.99 6.25 -13.05
C LYS A 320 17.25 5.02 -12.53
N PHE A 321 16.18 4.64 -13.19
CA PHE A 321 15.51 3.35 -13.02
C PHE A 321 15.64 2.54 -14.31
N LYS A 322 16.02 1.26 -14.19
CA LYS A 322 16.18 0.35 -15.33
C LYS A 322 14.92 -0.51 -15.47
N ALA A 323 14.48 -0.74 -16.71
CA ALA A 323 13.42 -1.70 -16.97
C ALA A 323 13.89 -3.11 -16.60
N LEU A 324 13.09 -3.81 -15.80
CA LEU A 324 13.25 -5.24 -15.57
C LEU A 324 12.86 -5.95 -16.87
N ALA A 325 13.76 -6.75 -17.44
CA ALA A 325 13.65 -7.33 -18.78
C ALA A 325 12.53 -8.40 -18.96
N LYS A 326 11.54 -8.47 -18.05
CA LYS A 326 10.46 -9.46 -18.03
C LYS A 326 9.16 -8.95 -18.69
N ASP A 327 9.21 -7.98 -19.60
CA ASP A 327 8.00 -7.53 -20.31
C ASP A 327 7.69 -8.46 -21.51
N PRO A 328 6.67 -9.34 -21.48
CA PRO A 328 6.31 -10.19 -22.62
C PRO A 328 5.77 -9.38 -23.81
N THR A 329 5.47 -8.10 -23.62
CA THR A 329 4.99 -7.19 -24.68
C THR A 329 6.11 -6.39 -25.34
N SER A 330 7.32 -6.39 -24.78
CA SER A 330 8.48 -5.70 -25.36
C SER A 330 9.18 -6.54 -26.44
N SER A 331 8.91 -7.85 -26.49
CA SER A 331 9.66 -8.81 -27.32
C SER A 331 9.22 -8.93 -28.78
N MET A 332 8.15 -8.24 -29.21
CA MET A 332 7.63 -8.41 -30.58
C MET A 332 8.14 -7.38 -31.61
N LEU A 333 9.06 -6.46 -31.28
CA LEU A 333 9.54 -5.46 -32.24
C LEU A 333 11.05 -5.26 -32.30
N SER A 334 11.85 -6.18 -31.75
CA SER A 334 13.31 -6.17 -31.95
C SER A 334 13.74 -7.21 -32.98
N LEU A 335 13.23 -7.09 -34.22
CA LEU A 335 13.83 -7.72 -35.39
C LEU A 335 13.82 -6.73 -36.57
N GLY A 336 14.92 -6.00 -36.71
CA GLY A 336 15.08 -5.00 -37.76
C GLY A 336 16.37 -4.20 -37.58
N SER A 337 17.51 -4.88 -37.62
CA SER A 337 18.82 -4.23 -37.78
C SER A 337 18.86 -3.54 -39.14
N GLY A 338 19.05 -2.21 -39.13
CA GLY A 338 19.26 -1.39 -40.31
C GLY A 338 20.07 -0.16 -39.92
N SER A 339 21.38 -0.25 -40.13
CA SER A 339 22.36 0.84 -40.08
C SER A 339 21.87 2.09 -40.82
N GLY A 340 21.97 3.27 -40.19
CA GLY A 340 21.59 4.54 -40.82
C GLY A 340 21.89 5.75 -39.95
N SER A 341 22.81 6.58 -40.43
CA SER A 341 23.30 7.84 -39.87
C SER A 341 22.27 9.00 -39.96
N ASN A 342 22.48 10.00 -39.10
CA ASN A 342 22.10 11.43 -39.18
C ASN A 342 20.81 12.00 -38.52
N SER A 343 21.11 13.03 -37.71
CA SER A 343 20.50 14.38 -37.56
C SER A 343 19.12 14.56 -36.90
N ASP A 344 19.17 15.34 -35.81
CA ASP A 344 18.30 16.46 -35.43
C ASP A 344 16.79 16.37 -35.63
N SER A 345 16.04 16.41 -34.52
CA SER A 345 15.18 17.57 -34.16
C SER A 345 14.39 17.26 -32.87
N ARG A 346 14.88 17.79 -31.74
CA ARG A 346 14.13 17.83 -30.48
C ARG A 346 13.24 19.07 -30.47
N HIS A 347 11.92 18.89 -30.64
CA HIS A 347 10.95 19.91 -30.24
C HIS A 347 10.49 19.65 -28.80
N SER A 348 10.85 20.57 -27.92
CA SER A 348 10.38 20.67 -26.53
C SER A 348 8.92 21.15 -26.47
N MET A 349 8.15 20.61 -25.52
CA MET A 349 6.97 21.31 -25.00
C MET A 349 7.22 21.64 -23.53
N ALA A 350 7.08 22.92 -23.23
CA ALA A 350 7.41 23.56 -21.98
C ALA A 350 6.39 23.21 -20.87
N ALA A 351 6.90 22.84 -19.71
CA ALA A 351 6.19 23.00 -18.44
C ALA A 351 6.66 24.32 -17.81
N SER A 352 5.70 25.16 -17.44
CA SER A 352 5.92 26.48 -16.87
C SER A 352 6.52 26.40 -15.46
N THR A 353 7.83 26.58 -15.36
CA THR A 353 8.53 26.89 -14.12
C THR A 353 8.50 28.40 -13.90
N SER A 354 7.84 28.86 -12.82
CA SER A 354 7.95 30.25 -12.38
C SER A 354 9.19 30.41 -11.49
N GLU A 355 10.32 30.72 -12.11
CA GLU A 355 11.55 31.12 -11.41
C GLU A 355 11.54 32.63 -11.12
N MET A 356 11.82 32.99 -9.87
CA MET A 356 12.10 34.38 -9.45
C MET A 356 13.58 34.72 -9.76
N PRO A 357 13.92 35.99 -10.08
CA PRO A 357 15.28 36.33 -10.52
C PRO A 357 16.19 36.71 -9.35
N SER A 358 17.39 36.12 -9.29
CA SER A 358 18.50 36.67 -8.50
C SER A 358 19.88 36.35 -9.11
N VAL A 359 20.51 37.42 -9.60
CA VAL A 359 21.94 37.82 -9.67
C VAL A 359 23.03 36.78 -10.04
N PRO A 360 23.90 37.06 -11.04
CA PRO A 360 24.89 36.12 -11.56
C PRO A 360 26.21 36.15 -10.78
N GLY A 361 26.77 34.96 -10.51
CA GLY A 361 28.20 34.80 -10.27
C GLY A 361 28.59 33.73 -9.26
N GLN A 362 28.79 32.49 -9.73
CA GLN A 362 30.04 31.75 -9.56
C GLN A 362 29.95 30.35 -10.19
N ARG A 363 30.87 30.11 -11.14
CA ARG A 363 31.25 28.78 -11.63
C ARG A 363 32.11 28.11 -10.56
N LEU A 364 31.74 26.90 -10.14
CA LEU A 364 32.61 25.85 -9.57
C LEU A 364 31.91 24.51 -9.88
N ASP A 365 32.35 23.75 -10.88
CA ASP A 365 33.44 22.77 -10.87
C ASP A 365 32.88 21.35 -10.83
N ASN A 366 32.90 20.72 -12.02
CA ASN A 366 32.77 19.28 -12.17
C ASN A 366 33.97 18.62 -11.51
N SER A 367 33.77 18.04 -10.34
CA SER A 367 34.70 17.09 -9.74
C SER A 367 33.97 15.80 -9.42
N ALA A 368 34.26 14.78 -10.22
CA ALA A 368 34.06 13.40 -9.83
C ALA A 368 34.92 13.13 -8.58
N ALA A 369 34.28 12.87 -7.44
CA ALA A 369 34.97 12.43 -6.23
C ALA A 369 34.10 11.42 -5.46
N THR A 370 34.70 10.26 -5.28
CA THR A 370 34.40 9.19 -4.33
C THR A 370 33.93 9.66 -2.94
N GLY A 371 32.87 9.01 -2.43
CA GLY A 371 32.67 8.69 -1.00
C GLY A 371 32.57 9.86 -0.01
N GLY A 372 31.34 10.26 0.34
CA GLY A 372 31.08 11.10 1.53
C GLY A 372 30.19 12.33 1.31
N GLY A 373 29.44 12.43 0.22
CA GLY A 373 28.48 13.50 0.03
C GLY A 373 27.31 13.41 1.02
N ARG A 374 27.02 14.50 1.74
CA ARG A 374 25.84 14.59 2.64
C ARG A 374 24.57 14.36 1.81
N ARG A 375 23.70 13.45 2.27
CA ARG A 375 22.40 13.18 1.61
C ARG A 375 21.63 14.49 1.44
N SER A 376 21.10 14.74 0.25
CA SER A 376 20.23 15.90 0.00
C SER A 376 18.83 15.62 0.54
N ASN A 377 18.33 16.47 1.42
CA ASN A 377 17.01 16.31 2.03
C ASN A 377 15.93 16.85 1.09
N VAL A 378 14.98 16.02 0.72
CA VAL A 378 13.89 16.38 -0.18
C VAL A 378 12.57 16.23 0.56
N LEU A 379 11.82 17.32 0.68
CA LEU A 379 10.44 17.28 1.16
C LEU A 379 9.53 16.99 -0.03
N VAL A 380 8.77 15.91 0.04
CA VAL A 380 7.76 15.52 -0.96
C VAL A 380 6.39 15.83 -0.38
N TYR A 381 5.68 16.78 -0.98
CA TYR A 381 4.38 17.24 -0.52
C TYR A 381 3.26 16.77 -1.46
N TYR A 382 2.42 15.85 -0.99
CA TYR A 382 1.25 15.35 -1.73
C TYR A 382 0.02 16.23 -1.47
N VAL A 383 -0.48 16.88 -2.52
CA VAL A 383 -1.74 17.64 -2.51
C VAL A 383 -2.87 16.71 -2.97
N GLY A 384 -3.86 16.46 -2.11
CA GLY A 384 -4.96 15.54 -2.41
C GLY A 384 -4.76 14.11 -1.87
N GLY A 385 -3.66 13.88 -1.15
CA GLY A 385 -3.44 12.68 -0.34
C GLY A 385 -2.38 11.73 -0.89
N VAL A 386 -1.84 10.89 -0.01
CA VAL A 386 -0.83 9.86 -0.31
C VAL A 386 -1.33 8.49 0.13
N THR A 387 -1.00 7.45 -0.64
CA THR A 387 -1.35 6.07 -0.26
C THR A 387 -0.26 5.44 0.58
N VAL A 388 -0.62 4.43 1.38
CA VAL A 388 0.36 3.64 2.13
C VAL A 388 1.40 3.01 1.20
N ALA A 389 1.00 2.52 0.03
CA ALA A 389 1.92 1.95 -0.95
C ALA A 389 2.98 2.96 -1.42
N GLU A 390 2.60 4.23 -1.62
CA GLU A 390 3.56 5.28 -1.98
C GLU A 390 4.49 5.62 -0.82
N LEU A 391 3.97 5.65 0.43
CA LEU A 391 4.80 5.82 1.62
C LEU A 391 5.83 4.70 1.73
N THR A 392 5.43 3.45 1.55
CA THR A 392 6.32 2.29 1.55
C THR A 392 7.34 2.36 0.42
N ALA A 393 6.94 2.76 -0.79
CA ALA A 393 7.88 2.96 -1.90
C ALA A 393 8.94 4.03 -1.58
N ILE A 394 8.55 5.16 -0.96
CA ILE A 394 9.49 6.20 -0.55
C ILE A 394 10.42 5.72 0.58
N ARG A 395 9.90 4.95 1.54
CA ARG A 395 10.73 4.30 2.59
C ARG A 395 11.76 3.35 1.96
N PHE A 396 11.33 2.54 0.99
CA PHE A 396 12.21 1.66 0.24
C PHE A 396 13.33 2.43 -0.48
N LEU A 397 13.00 3.57 -1.11
CA LEU A 397 14.02 4.43 -1.70
C LEU A 397 14.99 4.97 -0.64
N ASN A 398 14.51 5.44 0.50
CA ASN A 398 15.38 5.92 1.59
C ASN A 398 16.39 4.87 2.10
N GLN A 399 16.05 3.58 1.98
CA GLN A 399 16.92 2.46 2.36
C GLN A 399 17.91 2.07 1.26
N ARG A 400 17.49 2.05 -0.01
CA ARG A 400 18.28 1.51 -1.13
C ARG A 400 19.21 2.51 -1.82
N GLN A 401 18.97 3.82 -1.68
CA GLN A 401 19.85 4.85 -2.25
C GLN A 401 20.52 5.71 -1.17
N SER A 402 21.65 6.32 -1.54
CA SER A 402 22.46 7.17 -0.66
C SER A 402 22.51 8.64 -1.10
N GLU A 403 21.85 9.01 -2.20
CA GLU A 403 21.91 10.38 -2.75
C GLU A 403 20.92 11.33 -2.04
N PHE A 404 19.69 10.85 -1.82
CA PHE A 404 18.60 11.65 -1.26
C PHE A 404 18.06 11.06 0.04
N THR A 405 17.50 11.93 0.89
CA THR A 405 16.65 11.54 2.02
C THR A 405 15.28 12.20 1.85
N PHE A 406 14.26 11.39 1.68
CA PHE A 406 12.89 11.83 1.46
C PHE A 406 12.13 11.98 2.78
N PHE A 407 11.47 13.12 2.93
CA PHE A 407 10.48 13.38 3.96
C PHE A 407 9.13 13.57 3.27
N VAL A 408 8.10 12.88 3.73
CA VAL A 408 6.77 12.98 3.13
C VAL A 408 5.86 13.83 3.99
N ALA A 409 5.17 14.75 3.35
CA ALA A 409 4.05 15.47 3.90
C ALA A 409 2.86 15.33 2.93
N ALA A 410 1.65 15.28 3.45
CA ALA A 410 0.46 15.12 2.63
C ALA A 410 -0.73 15.80 3.30
N THR A 411 -1.72 16.19 2.49
CA THR A 411 -3.00 16.67 3.02
C THR A 411 -3.73 15.61 3.83
N SER A 412 -3.59 14.33 3.45
CA SER A 412 -4.17 13.18 4.14
C SER A 412 -3.49 11.88 3.69
N VAL A 413 -3.67 10.81 4.46
CA VAL A 413 -3.42 9.43 3.99
C VAL A 413 -4.72 8.91 3.39
N CYS A 414 -4.70 8.50 2.13
CA CYS A 414 -5.90 8.14 1.37
C CYS A 414 -5.78 6.75 0.74
N ASN A 415 -6.95 6.18 0.42
CA ASN A 415 -7.10 4.97 -0.38
C ASN A 415 -8.33 5.12 -1.28
N GLY A 416 -8.53 4.24 -2.26
CA GLY A 416 -9.63 4.34 -3.21
C GLY A 416 -11.01 4.44 -2.55
N SER A 417 -11.28 3.61 -1.54
CA SER A 417 -12.54 3.63 -0.80
C SER A 417 -12.77 4.94 -0.06
N ARG A 418 -11.74 5.51 0.57
CA ARG A 418 -11.81 6.81 1.25
C ARG A 418 -12.04 7.96 0.27
N LEU A 419 -11.38 7.95 -0.88
CA LEU A 419 -11.59 8.96 -1.92
C LEU A 419 -13.04 8.94 -2.37
N LEU A 420 -13.57 7.77 -2.75
CA LEU A 420 -14.94 7.66 -3.25
C LEU A 420 -15.98 8.04 -2.18
N ARG A 421 -15.74 7.70 -0.90
CA ARG A 421 -16.58 8.14 0.22
C ARG A 421 -16.49 9.61 0.58
N ALA A 422 -15.36 10.26 0.28
CA ALA A 422 -15.18 11.69 0.52
C ALA A 422 -15.80 12.54 -0.61
N ILE A 423 -15.94 11.93 -1.80
CA ILE A 423 -16.61 12.54 -2.94
C ILE A 423 -18.13 12.41 -2.78
N TYR A 424 -18.62 11.21 -2.45
CA TYR A 424 -20.04 10.94 -2.14
C TYR A 424 -20.52 11.76 -0.94
#